data_AF-A0A224VI26-F1
#
_entry.id   AF-A0A224VI26-F1
#
_cell.length_a   1.000
_cell.length_b   1.000
_cell.length_c   1.000
_cell.angle_alpha   90.00
_cell.angle_beta   90.00
_cell.angle_gamma   90.00
#
_symmetry.space_group_name_H-M   'P 1'
#
loop_
_entity.id
_entity.type
_entity.pdbx_description
1 polymer ?
#
loop_
_entity_poly.entity_id
_entity_poly.type
_entity_poly.pdbx_seq_one_letter_code
_entity_poly.pdbx_strand_id
1 'polypeptide(L)'
;MVSLRYIPAANWVISATTTFTDDRVVPYIERITKKDPHSGQLVTSGPVSIRDSNWLMGLTVSRQPHFAQQKPNELVVWTYGLFSDLPGNYVQKKIADCSGIEICEEFLYHVGVPEDQIEDIARSANTIPAHMPYITSYFMPRQAGDRPLVVPAGSTNLAFIGNFAETKRDTVFTTEFSVRTAMEAVYQLLDVDRGVPEVFDSSFDIRPILSSVYYLNDEKSLLELPLTPPEKIVVQRLLKHVKGTYLEEILKDQKLI
;
A
#
# COMPACT_ATOMS: atom_id res chain seq x y z
N MET A 1 15.42 -1.05 -20.82
CA MET A 1 14.14 -0.30 -20.73
C MET A 1 13.13 -1.26 -20.15
N VAL A 2 12.51 -0.94 -19.01
CA VAL A 2 11.55 -1.83 -18.32
C VAL A 2 10.56 -2.40 -19.35
N SER A 3 10.50 -3.72 -19.48
CA SER A 3 9.63 -4.38 -20.46
C SER A 3 8.18 -4.33 -20.00
N LEU A 4 7.46 -3.27 -20.37
CA LEU A 4 6.01 -3.16 -20.19
C LEU A 4 5.20 -3.96 -21.22
N ARG A 5 5.87 -4.78 -22.03
CA ARG A 5 5.25 -5.53 -23.14
C ARG A 5 4.35 -6.67 -22.66
N TYR A 6 4.52 -7.14 -21.42
CA TYR A 6 3.81 -8.31 -20.88
C TYR A 6 3.41 -8.09 -19.41
N ILE A 7 2.45 -7.20 -19.17
CA ILE A 7 1.79 -7.11 -17.87
C ILE A 7 0.76 -8.26 -17.80
N PRO A 8 0.83 -9.16 -16.79
CA PRO A 8 -0.12 -10.26 -16.69
C PRO A 8 -1.57 -9.78 -16.60
N ALA A 9 -2.49 -10.48 -17.27
CA ALA A 9 -3.92 -10.17 -17.22
C ALA A 9 -4.51 -10.27 -15.80
N ALA A 10 -3.87 -11.07 -14.93
CA ALA A 10 -4.22 -11.18 -13.52
C ALA A 10 -3.95 -9.90 -12.72
N ASN A 11 -3.02 -9.06 -13.15
CA ASN A 11 -2.62 -7.88 -12.36
C ASN A 11 -3.80 -6.92 -12.17
N TRP A 12 -3.75 -6.15 -11.08
CA TRP A 12 -4.61 -5.00 -10.86
C TRP A 12 -4.59 -4.07 -12.08
N VAL A 13 -5.78 -3.86 -12.68
CA VAL A 13 -6.00 -2.86 -13.74
C VAL A 13 -7.27 -2.03 -13.53
N ILE A 14 -8.14 -2.40 -12.58
CA ILE A 14 -9.36 -1.65 -12.27
C ILE A 14 -9.30 -1.07 -10.86
N SER A 15 -9.63 0.21 -10.75
CA SER A 15 -10.15 0.80 -9.53
C SER A 15 -11.50 1.43 -9.81
N ALA A 16 -12.33 1.60 -8.78
CA ALA A 16 -13.58 2.33 -8.89
C ALA A 16 -13.70 3.34 -7.75
N THR A 17 -14.35 4.46 -8.06
CA THR A 17 -14.78 5.43 -7.05
C THR A 17 -16.30 5.38 -7.00
N THR A 18 -16.85 5.01 -5.86
CA THR A 18 -18.29 4.99 -5.61
C THR A 18 -18.65 6.19 -4.75
N THR A 19 -19.57 7.02 -5.23
CA THR A 19 -20.21 8.08 -4.46
C THR A 19 -21.63 7.66 -4.12
N PHE A 20 -21.87 7.40 -2.83
CA PHE A 20 -23.21 7.19 -2.29
C PHE A 20 -23.84 8.54 -1.97
N THR A 21 -25.10 8.72 -2.34
CA THR A 21 -25.85 9.98 -2.10
C THR A 21 -26.75 9.93 -0.87
N ASP A 22 -26.78 8.80 -0.17
CA ASP A 22 -27.51 8.58 1.07
C ASP A 22 -26.74 7.61 2.00
N ASP A 23 -27.25 7.45 3.22
CA ASP A 23 -26.56 6.74 4.29
C ASP A 23 -26.87 5.24 4.36
N ARG A 24 -27.52 4.62 3.36
CA ARG A 24 -27.87 3.20 3.44
C ARG A 24 -26.66 2.29 3.62
N VAL A 25 -25.51 2.66 3.06
CA VAL A 25 -24.25 1.91 3.20
C VAL A 25 -23.52 2.18 4.52
N VAL A 26 -23.80 3.31 5.19
CA VAL A 26 -23.05 3.80 6.36
C VAL A 26 -23.01 2.78 7.50
N PRO A 27 -24.14 2.17 7.93
CA PRO A 27 -24.12 1.19 9.02
C PRO A 27 -23.21 -0.01 8.76
N TYR A 28 -23.05 -0.43 7.51
CA TYR A 28 -22.19 -1.55 7.12
C TYR A 28 -20.72 -1.19 7.22
N ILE A 29 -20.35 0.02 6.79
CA ILE A 29 -19.00 0.55 6.93
C ILE A 29 -18.67 0.77 8.41
N GLU A 30 -19.54 1.42 9.17
CA GLU A 30 -19.36 1.64 10.62
C GLU A 30 -19.21 0.33 11.39
N ARG A 31 -19.97 -0.70 11.02
CA ARG A 31 -19.85 -2.03 11.64
C ARG A 31 -18.45 -2.61 11.48
N ILE A 32 -17.76 -2.33 10.37
CA ILE A 32 -16.40 -2.80 10.09
C ILE A 32 -15.36 -1.88 10.74
N THR A 33 -15.48 -0.57 10.53
CA THR A 33 -14.45 0.42 10.90
C THR A 33 -14.56 0.91 12.34
N LYS A 34 -15.73 0.72 12.96
CA LYS A 34 -16.13 1.28 14.27
C LYS A 34 -16.13 2.81 14.30
N LYS A 35 -16.26 3.45 13.14
CA LYS A 35 -16.17 4.90 13.00
C LYS A 35 -17.21 5.41 12.01
N ASP A 36 -17.85 6.51 12.40
CA ASP A 36 -18.73 7.29 11.55
C ASP A 36 -17.94 7.85 10.34
N PRO A 37 -18.30 7.46 9.09
CA PRO A 37 -17.68 7.97 7.87
C PRO A 37 -17.79 9.49 7.69
N HIS A 38 -18.81 10.11 8.30
CA HIS A 38 -19.08 11.55 8.21
C HIS A 38 -18.43 12.38 9.32
N SER A 39 -17.73 11.75 10.25
CA SER A 39 -17.08 12.41 11.40
C SER A 39 -15.94 13.38 11.05
N GLY A 40 -15.47 13.37 9.79
CA GLY A 40 -14.26 14.09 9.36
C GLY A 40 -12.95 13.44 9.81
N GLN A 41 -13.02 12.32 10.53
CA GLN A 41 -11.85 11.58 11.01
C GLN A 41 -11.42 10.48 10.04
N LEU A 42 -10.27 9.85 10.34
CA LEU A 42 -9.80 8.70 9.57
C LEU A 42 -10.78 7.54 9.72
N VAL A 43 -11.36 7.06 8.62
CA VAL A 43 -12.36 5.98 8.64
C VAL A 43 -11.65 4.61 8.60
N THR A 44 -11.21 4.14 7.42
CA THR A 44 -10.50 2.84 7.32
C THR A 44 -9.02 2.92 7.72
N SER A 45 -8.45 4.13 7.82
CA SER A 45 -7.04 4.38 8.16
C SER A 45 -6.02 3.73 7.19
N GLY A 46 -6.43 3.53 5.94
CA GLY A 46 -5.66 2.87 4.89
C GLY A 46 -6.53 1.93 4.04
N PRO A 47 -5.93 1.18 3.11
CA PRO A 47 -6.63 0.10 2.41
C PRO A 47 -6.98 -1.04 3.37
N VAL A 48 -8.19 -1.57 3.24
CA VAL A 48 -8.68 -2.78 3.91
C VAL A 48 -8.92 -3.82 2.83
N SER A 49 -8.34 -5.02 3.01
CA SER A 49 -8.48 -6.12 2.05
C SER A 49 -9.53 -7.11 2.49
N ILE A 50 -10.37 -7.54 1.54
CA ILE A 50 -11.37 -8.59 1.74
C ILE A 50 -10.72 -9.91 1.34
N ARG A 51 -10.14 -10.60 2.34
CA ARG A 51 -9.20 -11.71 2.15
C ARG A 51 -9.78 -12.90 1.36
N ASP A 52 -11.07 -13.14 1.48
CA ASP A 52 -11.83 -14.24 0.87
C ASP A 52 -12.55 -13.85 -0.43
N SER A 53 -12.39 -12.61 -0.91
CA SER A 53 -12.90 -12.20 -2.22
C SER A 53 -12.03 -12.73 -3.36
N ASN A 54 -12.66 -13.19 -4.45
CA ASN A 54 -11.96 -13.72 -5.62
C ASN A 54 -11.10 -12.66 -6.31
N TRP A 55 -11.54 -11.39 -6.28
CA TRP A 55 -10.75 -10.27 -6.83
C TRP A 55 -9.61 -9.83 -5.91
N LEU A 56 -9.48 -10.41 -4.71
CA LEU A 56 -8.69 -9.85 -3.61
C LEU A 56 -8.97 -8.35 -3.48
N MET A 57 -10.26 -8.02 -3.40
CA MET A 57 -10.76 -6.67 -3.44
C MET A 57 -10.31 -5.92 -2.20
N GLY A 58 -9.78 -4.72 -2.42
CA GLY A 58 -9.49 -3.77 -1.37
C GLY A 58 -10.42 -2.57 -1.44
N LEU A 59 -10.66 -1.94 -0.28
CA LEU A 59 -11.40 -0.70 -0.17
C LEU A 59 -10.67 0.30 0.72
N THR A 60 -10.93 1.58 0.50
CA THR A 60 -10.54 2.63 1.45
C THR A 60 -11.63 3.66 1.55
N VAL A 61 -11.88 4.10 2.79
CA VAL A 61 -12.70 5.27 3.08
C VAL A 61 -11.78 6.27 3.76
N SER A 62 -11.42 7.30 3.00
CA SER A 62 -10.65 8.43 3.52
C SER A 62 -11.52 9.34 4.38
N ARG A 63 -10.89 10.34 5.02
CA ARG A 63 -11.62 11.43 5.68
C ARG A 63 -12.62 12.05 4.70
N GLN A 64 -13.85 12.25 5.13
CA GLN A 64 -14.89 12.91 4.37
C GLN A 64 -15.04 14.37 4.84
N PRO A 65 -15.33 15.33 3.95
CA PRO A 65 -15.37 15.17 2.51
C PRO A 65 -13.97 14.91 1.92
N HIS A 66 -13.87 13.99 0.96
CA HIS A 66 -12.61 13.72 0.25
C HIS A 66 -12.34 14.82 -0.80
N PHE A 67 -13.39 15.33 -1.43
CA PHE A 67 -13.33 16.44 -2.38
C PHE A 67 -13.90 17.71 -1.76
N ALA A 68 -13.26 18.85 -1.99
CA ALA A 68 -13.73 20.14 -1.43
C ALA A 68 -15.16 20.53 -1.86
N GLN A 69 -15.65 19.99 -2.99
CA GLN A 69 -16.99 20.24 -3.54
C GLN A 69 -18.00 19.12 -3.24
N GLN A 70 -17.58 18.07 -2.53
CA GLN A 70 -18.47 16.96 -2.14
C GLN A 70 -19.58 17.47 -1.22
N LYS A 71 -20.81 17.00 -1.43
CA LYS A 71 -21.94 17.44 -0.61
C LYS A 71 -21.88 16.81 0.78
N PRO A 72 -22.44 17.46 1.82
CA PRO A 72 -22.37 16.94 3.19
C PRO A 72 -22.99 15.55 3.40
N ASN A 73 -23.95 15.15 2.56
CA ASN A 73 -24.63 13.85 2.63
C ASN A 73 -24.00 12.79 1.71
N GLU A 74 -22.94 13.12 0.98
CA GLU A 74 -22.27 12.17 0.08
C GLU A 74 -21.16 11.42 0.82
N LEU A 75 -21.02 10.13 0.51
CA LEU A 75 -19.93 9.29 0.98
C LEU A 75 -19.13 8.75 -0.21
N VAL A 76 -17.83 9.02 -0.24
CA VAL A 76 -16.92 8.54 -1.27
C VAL A 76 -16.12 7.34 -0.76
N VAL A 77 -16.26 6.22 -1.48
CA VAL A 77 -15.52 4.97 -1.25
C VAL A 77 -14.69 4.66 -2.48
N TRP A 78 -13.43 4.30 -2.28
CA TRP A 78 -12.56 3.82 -3.36
C TRP A 78 -12.31 2.32 -3.22
N THR A 79 -12.48 1.58 -4.30
CA THR A 79 -12.28 0.14 -4.36
C THR A 79 -11.31 -0.24 -5.49
N TYR A 80 -10.67 -1.40 -5.36
CA TYR A 80 -9.77 -1.96 -6.37
C TYR A 80 -9.75 -3.49 -6.28
N GLY A 81 -9.48 -4.16 -7.39
CA GLY A 81 -9.22 -5.61 -7.42
C GLY A 81 -7.74 -5.89 -7.66
N LEU A 82 -7.11 -6.67 -6.78
CA LEU A 82 -5.72 -7.09 -7.01
C LEU A 82 -5.64 -8.14 -8.12
N PHE A 83 -6.68 -8.97 -8.26
CA PHE A 83 -6.84 -9.97 -9.32
C PHE A 83 -7.90 -9.53 -10.32
N SER A 84 -7.50 -9.34 -11.58
CA SER A 84 -8.40 -8.88 -12.65
C SER A 84 -8.90 -9.99 -13.58
N ASP A 85 -8.42 -11.22 -13.41
CA ASP A 85 -8.70 -12.34 -14.32
C ASP A 85 -9.65 -13.41 -13.74
N LEU A 86 -10.14 -13.21 -12.51
CA LEU A 86 -11.07 -14.12 -11.83
C LEU A 86 -12.50 -13.54 -11.77
N PRO A 87 -13.54 -14.37 -11.84
CA PRO A 87 -14.91 -13.93 -11.60
C PRO A 87 -15.11 -13.53 -10.13
N GLY A 88 -15.98 -12.55 -9.88
CA GLY A 88 -16.37 -12.16 -8.51
C GLY A 88 -17.16 -13.25 -7.79
N ASN A 89 -17.48 -12.99 -6.52
CA ASN A 89 -18.23 -13.89 -5.66
C ASN A 89 -19.74 -13.71 -5.85
N TYR A 90 -20.22 -12.48 -5.97
CA TYR A 90 -21.62 -12.14 -6.25
C TYR A 90 -21.80 -11.88 -7.74
N VAL A 91 -20.99 -10.97 -8.30
CA VAL A 91 -20.96 -10.71 -9.74
C VAL A 91 -20.05 -11.73 -10.41
N GLN A 92 -20.62 -12.68 -11.15
CA GLN A 92 -19.93 -13.78 -11.83
C GLN A 92 -19.14 -13.34 -13.09
N LYS A 93 -18.47 -12.19 -13.03
CA LYS A 93 -17.64 -11.60 -14.08
C LYS A 93 -16.30 -11.15 -13.53
N LYS A 94 -15.32 -10.99 -14.40
CA LYS A 94 -14.04 -10.36 -14.05
C LYS A 94 -14.28 -8.88 -13.77
N ILE A 95 -13.57 -8.31 -12.80
CA ILE A 95 -13.69 -6.88 -12.46
C ILE A 95 -13.46 -5.97 -13.69
N ALA A 96 -12.60 -6.38 -14.64
CA ALA A 96 -12.34 -5.66 -15.88
C ALA A 96 -13.51 -5.65 -16.88
N ASP A 97 -14.44 -6.59 -16.75
CA ASP A 97 -15.64 -6.73 -17.58
C ASP A 97 -16.91 -6.19 -16.87
N CYS A 98 -16.74 -5.61 -15.67
CA CYS A 98 -17.84 -5.06 -14.87
C CYS A 98 -18.09 -3.57 -15.18
N SER A 99 -19.37 -3.21 -15.19
CA SER A 99 -19.81 -1.82 -15.06
C SER A 99 -19.55 -1.31 -13.65
N GLY A 100 -19.67 0.01 -13.45
CA GLY A 100 -19.57 0.59 -12.12
C GLY A 100 -20.61 0.04 -11.13
N ILE A 101 -21.85 -0.18 -11.59
CA ILE A 101 -22.93 -0.74 -10.77
C ILE A 101 -22.51 -2.13 -10.26
N GLU A 102 -22.04 -3.00 -11.15
CA GLU A 102 -21.63 -4.37 -10.79
C GLU A 102 -20.42 -4.40 -9.84
N ILE A 103 -19.46 -3.47 -9.97
CA ILE A 103 -18.37 -3.35 -8.99
C ILE A 103 -18.91 -2.91 -7.62
N CYS A 104 -19.88 -2.00 -7.60
CA CYS A 104 -20.55 -1.59 -6.38
C CYS A 104 -21.34 -2.75 -5.76
N GLU A 105 -22.03 -3.57 -6.56
CA GLU A 105 -22.77 -4.74 -6.09
C GLU A 105 -21.86 -5.75 -5.40
N GLU A 106 -20.72 -6.10 -6.02
CA GLU A 106 -19.73 -6.98 -5.41
C GLU A 106 -19.19 -6.39 -4.09
N PHE A 107 -18.93 -5.08 -4.05
CA PHE A 107 -18.53 -4.40 -2.81
C PHE A 107 -19.59 -4.49 -1.71
N LEU A 108 -20.85 -4.20 -2.03
CA LEU A 108 -21.97 -4.22 -1.08
C LEU A 108 -22.19 -5.65 -0.53
N TYR A 109 -22.05 -6.66 -1.38
CA TYR A 109 -22.08 -8.06 -0.98
C TYR A 109 -21.03 -8.36 0.10
N HIS A 110 -19.77 -7.99 -0.13
CA HIS A 110 -18.68 -8.30 0.81
C HIS A 110 -18.73 -7.52 2.12
N VAL A 111 -19.32 -6.32 2.15
CA VAL A 111 -19.56 -5.59 3.42
C VAL A 111 -20.83 -6.06 4.16
N GLY A 112 -21.55 -7.01 3.59
CA GLY A 112 -22.67 -7.73 4.19
C GLY A 112 -23.98 -6.96 4.13
N VAL A 113 -24.22 -6.23 3.04
CA VAL A 113 -25.55 -5.71 2.69
C VAL A 113 -26.45 -6.88 2.30
N PRO A 114 -27.72 -6.93 2.77
CA PRO A 114 -28.69 -7.95 2.35
C PRO A 114 -28.84 -7.99 0.83
N GLU A 115 -28.79 -9.18 0.24
CA GLU A 115 -28.77 -9.37 -1.21
C GLU A 115 -29.98 -8.74 -1.93
N ASP A 116 -31.14 -8.66 -1.26
CA ASP A 116 -32.37 -8.03 -1.75
C ASP A 116 -32.29 -6.49 -1.82
N GLN A 117 -31.26 -5.88 -1.23
CA GLN A 117 -31.03 -4.43 -1.23
C GLN A 117 -29.82 -4.01 -2.09
N ILE A 118 -28.95 -4.95 -2.46
CA ILE A 118 -27.68 -4.67 -3.14
C ILE A 118 -27.91 -3.92 -4.45
N GLU A 119 -28.77 -4.45 -5.33
CA GLU A 119 -29.01 -3.86 -6.65
C GLU A 119 -29.56 -2.43 -6.54
N ASP A 120 -30.53 -2.19 -5.65
CA ASP A 120 -31.14 -0.87 -5.47
C ASP A 120 -30.13 0.16 -4.94
N ILE A 121 -29.33 -0.21 -3.94
CA ILE A 121 -28.28 0.66 -3.39
C ILE A 121 -27.21 0.93 -4.47
N ALA A 122 -26.75 -0.09 -5.19
CA ALA A 122 -25.74 0.06 -6.23
C ALA A 122 -26.20 0.95 -7.40
N ARG A 123 -27.47 0.83 -7.82
CA ARG A 123 -28.07 1.65 -8.88
C ARG A 123 -28.27 3.11 -8.48
N SER A 124 -28.53 3.36 -7.20
CA SER A 124 -28.67 4.72 -6.67
C SER A 124 -27.33 5.43 -6.46
N ALA A 125 -26.25 4.68 -6.28
CA ALA A 125 -24.90 5.21 -6.15
C ALA A 125 -24.31 5.54 -7.52
N ASN A 126 -23.37 6.50 -7.56
CA ASN A 126 -22.59 6.79 -8.75
C ASN A 126 -21.22 6.12 -8.65
N THR A 127 -21.02 5.00 -9.35
CA THR A 127 -19.75 4.28 -9.38
C THR A 127 -19.04 4.44 -10.71
N ILE A 128 -17.84 5.03 -10.67
CA ILE A 128 -17.03 5.27 -11.86
C ILE A 128 -15.81 4.34 -11.85
N PRO A 129 -15.77 3.31 -12.72
CA PRO A 129 -14.58 2.49 -12.90
C PRO A 129 -13.52 3.20 -13.73
N ALA A 130 -12.25 2.97 -13.41
CA ALA A 130 -11.10 3.43 -14.14
C ALA A 130 -10.22 2.24 -14.51
N HIS A 131 -10.05 2.02 -15.83
CA HIS A 131 -9.13 1.01 -16.35
C HIS A 131 -7.75 1.60 -16.60
N MET A 132 -6.75 1.07 -15.89
CA MET A 132 -5.39 1.59 -15.82
C MET A 132 -4.41 0.47 -16.18
N PRO A 133 -4.13 0.24 -17.49
CA PRO A 133 -3.32 -0.91 -17.94
C PRO A 133 -1.89 -0.91 -17.39
N TYR A 134 -1.39 0.25 -16.94
CA TYR A 134 -0.02 0.42 -16.46
C TYR A 134 0.10 0.65 -14.96
N ILE A 135 -0.99 0.52 -14.18
CA ILE A 135 -0.95 0.86 -12.74
C ILE A 135 0.08 0.03 -11.96
N THR A 136 0.30 -1.23 -12.32
CA THR A 136 1.29 -2.12 -11.67
C THR A 136 2.70 -2.02 -12.27
N SER A 137 2.93 -1.15 -13.25
CA SER A 137 4.15 -1.14 -14.07
C SER A 137 5.44 -0.84 -13.28
N TYR A 138 5.35 -0.07 -12.20
CA TYR A 138 6.52 0.25 -11.37
C TYR A 138 7.15 -0.99 -10.72
N PHE A 139 6.36 -2.05 -10.51
CA PHE A 139 6.78 -3.26 -9.83
C PHE A 139 7.08 -4.43 -10.78
N MET A 140 7.06 -4.19 -12.09
CA MET A 140 7.51 -5.21 -13.03
C MET A 140 8.97 -5.59 -12.74
N PRO A 141 9.32 -6.89 -12.76
CA PRO A 141 10.70 -7.32 -12.63
C PRO A 141 11.59 -6.59 -13.62
N ARG A 142 12.78 -6.19 -13.15
CA ARG A 142 13.72 -5.36 -13.91
C ARG A 142 15.15 -5.78 -13.59
N GLN A 143 16.07 -5.41 -14.47
CA GLN A 143 17.50 -5.51 -14.23
C GLN A 143 18.16 -4.12 -14.15
N ALA A 144 19.39 -4.08 -13.65
CA ALA A 144 20.18 -2.85 -13.67
C ALA A 144 20.31 -2.33 -15.12
N GLY A 145 20.14 -1.02 -15.31
CA GLY A 145 20.14 -0.38 -16.63
C GLY A 145 18.76 -0.34 -17.32
N ASP A 146 17.73 -0.99 -16.79
CA ASP A 146 16.38 -0.87 -17.38
C ASP A 146 15.73 0.50 -17.18
N ARG A 147 16.12 1.19 -16.10
CA ARG A 147 15.77 2.58 -15.81
C ARG A 147 16.99 3.46 -16.06
N PRO A 148 16.86 4.63 -16.70
CA PRO A 148 17.95 5.58 -16.85
C PRO A 148 18.31 6.19 -15.50
N LEU A 149 19.58 6.52 -15.29
CA LEU A 149 19.98 7.38 -14.17
C LEU A 149 19.23 8.72 -14.24
N VAL A 150 19.01 9.34 -13.08
CA VAL A 150 18.39 10.68 -12.99
C VAL A 150 19.10 11.68 -13.92
N VAL A 151 20.43 11.73 -13.88
CA VAL A 151 21.26 12.41 -14.88
C VAL A 151 22.17 11.37 -15.52
N PRO A 152 21.96 10.99 -16.79
CA PRO A 152 22.81 10.03 -17.48
C PRO A 152 24.27 10.51 -17.57
N ALA A 153 25.23 9.56 -17.56
CA ALA A 153 26.64 9.89 -17.69
C ALA A 153 26.92 10.67 -18.99
N GLY A 154 27.61 11.80 -18.88
CA GLY A 154 27.91 12.71 -20.00
C GLY A 154 26.76 13.63 -20.41
N SER A 155 25.59 13.54 -19.77
CA SER A 155 24.49 14.50 -19.97
C SER A 155 24.88 15.88 -19.45
N THR A 156 24.54 16.92 -20.20
CA THR A 156 24.81 18.33 -19.85
C THR A 156 23.53 19.14 -19.59
N ASN A 157 22.40 18.72 -20.14
CA ASN A 157 21.14 19.45 -20.06
C ASN A 157 19.89 18.55 -20.08
N LEU A 158 20.05 17.25 -19.87
CA LEU A 158 18.96 16.26 -19.86
C LEU A 158 18.94 15.48 -18.55
N ALA A 159 17.75 15.34 -17.96
CA ALA A 159 17.50 14.48 -16.80
C ALA A 159 16.20 13.68 -16.97
N PHE A 160 16.11 12.54 -16.30
CA PHE A 160 14.91 11.74 -16.12
C PHE A 160 14.44 11.84 -14.67
N ILE A 161 13.16 12.15 -14.48
CA ILE A 161 12.53 12.24 -13.15
C ILE A 161 11.34 11.31 -13.05
N GLY A 162 10.91 11.04 -11.82
CA GLY A 162 9.78 10.17 -11.52
C GLY A 162 10.17 8.71 -11.33
N ASN A 163 9.15 7.88 -11.09
CA ASN A 163 9.29 6.50 -10.61
C ASN A 163 9.95 5.51 -11.60
N PHE A 164 10.18 5.92 -12.85
CA PHE A 164 10.95 5.13 -13.83
C PHE A 164 12.40 5.58 -14.01
N ALA A 165 12.86 6.59 -13.26
CA ALA A 165 14.28 6.92 -13.16
C ALA A 165 14.99 6.02 -12.11
N GLU A 166 16.33 5.94 -12.20
CA GLU A 166 17.16 5.15 -11.30
C GLU A 166 17.92 6.05 -10.33
N THR A 167 17.71 5.80 -9.03
CA THR A 167 18.51 6.31 -7.91
C THR A 167 18.67 5.22 -6.85
N LYS A 168 19.59 5.40 -5.90
CA LYS A 168 19.97 4.37 -4.93
C LYS A 168 18.93 4.20 -3.83
N ARG A 169 18.68 2.95 -3.42
CA ARG A 169 17.92 2.50 -2.22
C ARG A 169 16.43 2.87 -2.13
N ASP A 170 15.99 3.97 -2.73
CA ASP A 170 14.64 4.50 -2.56
C ASP A 170 13.57 3.65 -3.27
N THR A 171 12.30 3.77 -2.86
CA THR A 171 11.19 2.93 -3.30
C THR A 171 10.24 3.67 -4.24
N VAL A 172 9.94 3.04 -5.38
CA VAL A 172 8.96 3.54 -6.35
C VAL A 172 7.52 3.31 -5.87
N PHE A 173 6.54 3.80 -6.62
CA PHE A 173 5.14 3.87 -6.20
C PHE A 173 4.94 4.81 -5.01
N THR A 174 5.83 5.82 -4.89
CA THR A 174 5.75 6.83 -3.84
C THR A 174 5.85 8.22 -4.45
N THR A 175 5.25 9.18 -3.78
CA THR A 175 5.46 10.60 -4.08
C THR A 175 6.87 11.02 -3.74
N GLU A 176 7.45 10.47 -2.67
CA GLU A 176 8.83 10.72 -2.23
C GLU A 176 9.85 10.46 -3.35
N PHE A 177 9.78 9.31 -4.03
CA PHE A 177 10.71 9.01 -5.13
C PHE A 177 10.62 10.04 -6.27
N SER A 178 9.41 10.56 -6.54
CA SER A 178 9.22 11.61 -7.55
C SER A 178 9.88 12.92 -7.12
N VAL A 179 9.74 13.29 -5.84
CA VAL A 179 10.38 14.48 -5.27
C VAL A 179 11.90 14.33 -5.23
N ARG A 180 12.40 13.18 -4.79
CA ARG A 180 13.84 12.85 -4.76
C ARG A 180 14.47 12.99 -6.13
N THR A 181 13.92 12.30 -7.13
CA THR A 181 14.49 12.32 -8.48
C THR A 181 14.44 13.71 -9.11
N ALA A 182 13.40 14.52 -8.82
CA ALA A 182 13.37 15.93 -9.20
C ALA A 182 14.45 16.75 -8.49
N MET A 183 14.64 16.57 -7.17
CA MET A 183 15.68 17.26 -6.39
C MET A 183 17.08 16.89 -6.92
N GLU A 184 17.36 15.60 -7.08
CA GLU A 184 18.63 15.10 -7.60
C GLU A 184 18.93 15.62 -9.01
N ALA A 185 17.93 15.71 -9.90
CA ALA A 185 18.08 16.24 -11.25
C ALA A 185 18.46 17.73 -11.24
N VAL A 186 17.69 18.55 -10.50
CA VAL A 186 17.94 19.99 -10.39
C VAL A 186 19.32 20.26 -9.79
N TYR A 187 19.68 19.54 -8.72
CA TYR A 187 20.94 19.75 -8.02
C TYR A 187 22.15 19.40 -8.89
N GLN A 188 22.08 18.28 -9.62
CA GLN A 188 23.17 17.85 -10.50
C GLN A 188 23.34 18.73 -11.75
N LEU A 189 22.24 19.18 -12.38
CA LEU A 189 22.32 19.97 -13.61
C LEU A 189 22.64 21.46 -13.38
N LEU A 190 22.25 22.01 -12.23
CA LEU A 190 22.47 23.43 -11.91
C LEU A 190 23.60 23.65 -10.90
N ASP A 191 24.34 22.61 -10.54
CA ASP A 191 25.45 22.65 -9.58
C ASP A 191 25.06 23.34 -8.25
N VAL A 192 23.92 22.89 -7.69
CA VAL A 192 23.42 23.44 -6.43
C VAL A 192 24.30 22.97 -5.28
N ASP A 193 25.04 23.89 -4.66
CA ASP A 193 25.96 23.62 -3.54
C ASP A 193 25.21 23.36 -2.21
N ARG A 194 24.49 22.24 -2.15
CA ARG A 194 23.79 21.74 -0.97
C ARG A 194 23.61 20.22 -1.06
N GLY A 195 23.71 19.53 0.08
CA GLY A 195 23.42 18.10 0.16
C GLY A 195 21.94 17.77 -0.13
N VAL A 196 21.70 16.73 -0.92
CA VAL A 196 20.41 16.05 -1.03
C VAL A 196 20.32 15.04 0.13
N PRO A 197 19.21 15.00 0.90
CA PRO A 197 19.07 14.03 1.99
C PRO A 197 19.10 12.61 1.42
N GLU A 198 19.89 11.74 2.04
CA GLU A 198 19.88 10.32 1.67
C GLU A 198 18.55 9.66 2.01
N VAL A 199 18.34 8.45 1.51
CA VAL A 199 17.23 7.60 1.97
C VAL A 199 17.48 7.26 3.44
N PHE A 200 16.45 7.44 4.28
CA PHE A 200 16.53 7.19 5.72
C PHE A 200 17.22 5.84 6.01
N ASP A 201 18.17 5.88 6.92
CA ASP A 201 19.18 4.85 7.17
C ASP A 201 18.73 3.78 8.17
N SER A 202 17.42 3.61 8.37
CA SER A 202 16.85 2.62 9.29
C SER A 202 17.32 1.19 9.03
N SER A 203 17.69 0.85 7.79
CA SER A 203 18.26 -0.46 7.44
C SER A 203 19.68 -0.69 7.96
N PHE A 204 20.32 0.34 8.49
CA PHE A 204 21.68 0.30 9.07
C PHE A 204 21.69 0.59 10.57
N ASP A 205 20.58 1.07 11.13
CA ASP A 205 20.42 1.27 12.56
C ASP A 205 20.04 -0.04 13.25
N ILE A 206 20.86 -0.47 14.22
CA ILE A 206 20.64 -1.72 14.96
C ILE A 206 19.31 -1.71 15.74
N ARG A 207 18.83 -0.53 16.15
CA ARG A 207 17.60 -0.40 16.96
C ARG A 207 16.35 -0.84 16.18
N PRO A 208 16.00 -0.26 15.01
CA PRO A 208 14.89 -0.74 14.20
C PRO A 208 15.13 -2.15 13.65
N ILE A 209 16.38 -2.57 13.40
CA ILE A 209 16.66 -3.96 13.02
C ILE A 209 16.23 -4.93 14.13
N LEU A 210 16.64 -4.70 15.38
CA LEU A 210 16.24 -5.51 16.52
C LEU A 210 14.74 -5.40 16.80
N SER A 211 14.18 -4.20 16.72
CA SER A 211 12.73 -3.97 16.83
C SER A 211 11.96 -4.78 15.79
N SER A 212 12.46 -4.88 14.56
CA SER A 212 11.83 -5.67 13.50
C SER A 212 11.79 -7.16 13.84
N VAL A 213 12.82 -7.70 14.51
CA VAL A 213 12.80 -9.10 14.98
C VAL A 213 11.65 -9.34 15.95
N TYR A 214 11.41 -8.41 16.88
CA TYR A 214 10.31 -8.50 17.83
C TYR A 214 8.94 -8.46 17.13
N TYR A 215 8.69 -7.44 16.32
CA TYR A 215 7.38 -7.24 15.67
C TYR A 215 7.09 -8.26 14.56
N LEU A 216 8.10 -8.76 13.84
CA LEU A 216 7.92 -9.81 12.83
C LEU A 216 7.59 -11.19 13.45
N ASN A 217 7.84 -11.37 14.75
CA ASN A 217 7.61 -12.63 15.46
C ASN A 217 6.44 -12.53 16.46
N ASP A 218 5.45 -11.69 16.18
CA ASP A 218 4.26 -11.48 17.03
C ASP A 218 4.63 -11.07 18.47
N GLU A 219 5.53 -10.10 18.61
CA GLU A 219 5.91 -9.52 19.90
C GLU A 219 6.54 -10.53 20.88
N LYS A 220 7.25 -11.52 20.35
CA LYS A 220 7.99 -12.53 21.13
C LYS A 220 9.42 -12.11 21.41
N SER A 221 9.86 -12.32 22.65
CA SER A 221 11.27 -12.21 23.04
C SER A 221 12.12 -13.30 22.36
N LEU A 222 13.45 -13.15 22.40
CA LEU A 222 14.39 -14.07 21.77
C LEU A 222 14.25 -15.53 22.26
N LEU A 223 13.80 -15.74 23.50
CA LEU A 223 13.61 -17.08 24.07
C LEU A 223 12.24 -17.70 23.74
N GLU A 224 11.27 -16.88 23.35
CA GLU A 224 9.91 -17.29 22.96
C GLU A 224 9.80 -17.59 21.45
N LEU A 225 10.81 -17.21 20.67
CA LEU A 225 10.91 -17.54 19.25
C LEU A 225 10.80 -19.06 19.02
N PRO A 226 10.24 -19.49 17.88
CA PRO A 226 10.07 -20.89 17.50
C PRO A 226 11.41 -21.53 17.06
N LEU A 227 12.38 -21.50 17.96
CA LEU A 227 13.75 -21.97 17.74
C LEU A 227 13.86 -23.47 18.00
N THR A 228 14.73 -24.13 17.24
CA THR A 228 15.17 -25.50 17.51
C THR A 228 15.96 -25.57 18.82
N PRO A 229 16.06 -26.74 19.49
CA PRO A 229 16.82 -26.86 20.74
C PRO A 229 18.29 -26.38 20.65
N PRO A 230 19.05 -26.65 19.57
CA PRO A 230 20.39 -26.09 19.40
C PRO A 230 20.41 -24.55 19.33
N GLU A 231 19.48 -23.95 18.58
CA GLU A 231 19.37 -22.49 18.47
C GLU A 231 19.01 -21.85 19.81
N LYS A 232 18.13 -22.46 20.60
CA LYS A 232 17.82 -22.00 21.97
C LYS A 232 19.06 -21.97 22.85
N ILE A 233 19.91 -23.00 22.78
CA ILE A 233 21.16 -23.05 23.54
C ILE A 233 22.11 -21.92 23.09
N VAL A 234 22.21 -21.66 21.79
CA VAL A 234 23.02 -20.56 21.24
C VAL A 234 22.51 -19.21 21.75
N VAL A 235 21.20 -18.96 21.65
CA VAL A 235 20.59 -17.72 22.15
C VAL A 235 20.83 -17.56 23.65
N GLN A 236 20.58 -18.59 24.47
CA GLN A 236 20.84 -18.52 25.91
C GLN A 236 22.31 -18.21 26.23
N ARG A 237 23.25 -18.80 25.49
CA ARG A 237 24.67 -18.50 25.64
C ARG A 237 24.96 -17.04 25.27
N LEU A 238 24.43 -16.54 24.15
CA LEU A 238 24.59 -15.15 23.75
C LEU A 238 24.04 -14.20 24.83
N LEU A 239 22.83 -14.47 25.34
CA LEU A 239 22.22 -13.69 26.42
C LEU A 239 23.08 -13.67 27.68
N LYS A 240 23.72 -14.79 28.01
CA LYS A 240 24.67 -14.85 29.13
C LYS A 240 25.91 -13.98 28.91
N HIS A 241 26.42 -13.87 27.67
CA HIS A 241 27.61 -13.06 27.35
C HIS A 241 27.31 -11.57 27.29
N VAL A 242 26.10 -11.18 26.86
CA VAL A 242 25.72 -9.76 26.79
C VAL A 242 25.23 -9.21 28.13
N LYS A 243 25.01 -10.06 29.13
CA LYS A 243 24.57 -9.64 30.47
C LYS A 243 25.55 -8.63 31.10
N GLY A 244 25.00 -7.52 31.60
CA GLY A 244 25.72 -6.40 32.19
C GLY A 244 26.33 -5.42 31.17
N THR A 245 25.99 -5.54 29.88
CA THR A 245 26.53 -4.68 28.81
C THR A 245 25.47 -3.73 28.26
N TYR A 246 25.91 -2.69 27.54
CA TYR A 246 25.01 -1.80 26.82
C TYR A 246 24.16 -2.53 25.77
N LEU A 247 24.64 -3.65 25.23
CA LEU A 247 23.84 -4.47 24.32
C LEU A 247 22.65 -5.13 25.02
N GLU A 248 22.77 -5.47 26.31
CA GLU A 248 21.63 -5.92 27.11
C GLU A 248 20.58 -4.81 27.25
N GLU A 249 21.00 -3.57 27.46
CA GLU A 249 20.10 -2.42 27.55
C GLU A 249 19.35 -2.21 26.23
N ILE A 250 20.05 -2.22 25.09
CA ILE A 250 19.42 -2.13 23.77
C ILE A 250 18.40 -3.26 23.56
N LEU A 251 18.76 -4.50 23.90
CA LEU A 251 17.85 -5.64 23.75
C LEU A 251 16.60 -5.49 24.63
N LYS A 252 16.72 -4.97 25.86
CA LYS A 252 15.58 -4.65 26.73
C LYS A 252 14.72 -3.55 26.14
N ASP A 253 15.33 -2.47 25.66
CA ASP A 253 14.62 -1.34 25.04
C ASP A 253 13.83 -1.77 23.80
N GLN A 254 14.34 -2.76 23.06
CA GLN A 254 13.65 -3.37 21.92
C GLN A 254 12.76 -4.56 22.28
N LYS A 255 12.52 -4.83 23.57
CA LYS A 255 11.64 -5.89 24.10
C LYS A 255 12.05 -7.33 23.70
N LEU A 256 13.33 -7.53 23.40
CA LEU A 256 13.85 -8.82 22.96
C LEU A 256 14.30 -9.73 24.11
N ILE A 257 14.46 -9.18 25.32
CA ILE A 257 14.81 -9.90 26.55
C ILE A 257 14.12 -9.31 27.77
#